data_AF-A0AAZ3NU72-F1
#
_entry.id   AF-A0AAZ3NU72-F1
#
_cell.length_a   1.000
_cell.length_b   1.000
_cell.length_c   1.000
_cell.angle_alpha   90.00
_cell.angle_beta   90.00
_cell.angle_gamma   90.00
#
_symmetry.space_group_name_H-M   'P 1'
#
loop_
_entity.id
_entity.type
_entity.pdbx_description
1 polymer ?
#
loop_
_entity_poly.entity_id
_entity_poly.type
_entity_poly.pdbx_seq_one_letter_code
_entity_poly.pdbx_strand_id
1 'polypeptide(L)' 'MATTTARVTPGMHNPSISAQTDRNRLREAGLRACRPVVRQVLTRHHWQQRHVWAQTHGRRTRQDWQKSALH' A
#
# COMPACT_ATOMS: atom_id res chain seq x y z
N MET A 1 -7.62 -5.57 13.35
CA MET A 1 -8.35 -4.63 12.48
C MET A 1 -9.59 -5.19 11.80
N ALA A 2 -10.10 -6.39 12.15
CA ALA A 2 -11.44 -6.86 11.74
C ALA A 2 -12.44 -6.79 12.92
N THR A 3 -12.01 -7.17 14.12
CA THR A 3 -12.81 -7.11 15.35
C THR A 3 -13.28 -5.69 15.69
N THR A 4 -12.45 -4.68 15.44
CA THR A 4 -12.81 -3.27 15.65
C THR A 4 -13.90 -2.84 14.67
N THR A 5 -13.72 -3.11 13.38
CA THR A 5 -14.70 -2.78 12.33
C THR A 5 -16.05 -3.47 12.55
N ALA A 6 -16.05 -4.75 12.92
CA ALA A 6 -17.27 -5.49 13.25
C ALA A 6 -18.07 -4.90 14.42
N ARG A 7 -17.40 -4.23 15.37
CA ARG A 7 -18.04 -3.56 16.52
C ARG A 7 -18.69 -2.23 16.13
N VAL A 8 -18.16 -1.52 15.13
CA VAL A 8 -18.65 -0.19 14.72
C VAL A 8 -19.67 -0.26 13.58
N THR A 9 -19.70 -1.34 12.80
CA THR A 9 -20.64 -1.52 11.69
C THR A 9 -22.03 -1.89 12.22
N PRO A 10 -23.04 -1.01 12.13
CA PRO A 10 -24.38 -1.31 12.59
C PRO A 10 -25.01 -2.40 11.72
N GLY A 11 -25.52 -3.46 12.35
CA GLY A 11 -26.34 -4.45 11.67
C GLY A 11 -27.73 -3.88 11.32
N MET A 12 -28.44 -4.54 10.40
CA MET A 12 -29.79 -4.14 9.91
C MET A 12 -30.82 -3.90 11.03
N HIS A 13 -30.59 -4.44 12.24
CA HIS A 13 -31.47 -4.29 13.40
C HIS A 13 -30.72 -4.07 14.73
N ASN A 14 -29.54 -3.42 14.68
CA ASN A 14 -28.69 -3.15 15.85
C ASN A 14 -27.92 -4.33 16.51
N PRO A 15 -27.88 -5.60 16.02
CA PRO A 15 -26.88 -6.53 16.52
C PRO A 15 -25.52 -6.23 15.89
N SER A 16 -24.45 -6.31 16.69
CA SER A 16 -23.08 -6.31 16.17
C SER A 16 -22.91 -7.47 15.20
N ILE A 17 -22.42 -7.19 13.99
CA ILE A 17 -22.18 -8.23 12.99
C ILE A 17 -21.09 -9.19 13.47
N SER A 18 -21.24 -10.49 13.19
CA SER A 18 -20.20 -11.46 13.52
C SER A 18 -18.94 -11.21 12.68
N ALA A 19 -17.77 -11.52 13.22
CA ALA A 19 -16.51 -11.48 12.46
C ALA A 19 -16.52 -12.41 11.23
N GLN A 20 -17.37 -13.44 11.20
CA GLN A 20 -17.54 -14.30 10.03
C GLN A 20 -18.35 -13.58 8.94
N THR A 21 -19.42 -12.89 9.31
CA THR A 21 -20.24 -12.09 8.39
C THR A 21 -19.42 -10.97 7.75
N ASP A 22 -18.58 -10.30 8.55
CA ASP A 22 -17.64 -9.28 8.05
C ASP A 22 -16.66 -9.87 7.03
N ARG A 23 -16.02 -11.02 7.34
CA ARG A 23 -15.12 -11.70 6.40
C ARG A 23 -15.81 -12.14 5.10
N ASN A 24 -17.04 -12.64 5.17
CA ASN A 24 -17.80 -13.03 3.98
C ASN A 24 -18.08 -11.81 3.09
N ARG A 25 -18.54 -10.70 3.68
CA ARG A 25 -18.79 -9.45 2.96
C ARG A 25 -17.51 -8.86 2.35
N LEU A 26 -16.40 -8.86 3.07
CA LEU A 26 -15.10 -8.43 2.53
C LEU A 26 -14.70 -9.30 1.33
N ARG A 27 -14.91 -10.62 1.40
CA ARG A 27 -14.64 -11.55 0.29
C ARG A 27 -15.57 -11.31 -0.91
N GLU A 28 -16.86 -11.10 -0.69
CA GLU A 28 -17.85 -10.76 -1.73
C GLU A 28 -17.49 -9.45 -2.43
N ALA A 29 -17.03 -8.45 -1.67
CA ALA A 29 -16.53 -7.17 -2.20
C ALA A 29 -15.13 -7.28 -2.85
N GLY A 30 -14.51 -8.46 -2.86
CA GLY A 30 -13.16 -8.67 -3.40
C GLY A 30 -12.04 -8.04 -2.56
N LEU A 31 -12.35 -7.56 -1.35
CA LEU A 31 -11.38 -6.95 -0.44
C LEU A 31 -10.54 -8.04 0.24
N ARG A 32 -9.22 -7.93 0.10
CA ARG A 32 -8.25 -8.83 0.73
C ARG A 32 -7.36 -8.05 1.67
N ALA A 33 -6.96 -8.69 2.78
CA ALA A 33 -5.96 -8.12 3.65
C ALA A 33 -4.60 -8.07 2.93
N CYS A 34 -4.01 -6.88 2.86
CA CYS A 34 -2.65 -6.69 2.39
C CYS A 34 -1.71 -6.48 3.58
N ARG A 35 -0.45 -6.93 3.46
CA ARG A 35 0.59 -6.61 4.44
C ARG A 35 1.00 -5.14 4.27
N PRO A 36 0.96 -4.31 5.32
CA PRO A 36 1.43 -2.94 5.21
C PRO A 36 2.92 -2.90 4.89
N VAL A 37 3.32 -1.98 4.02
CA VAL A 37 4.73 -1.78 3.65
C VAL A 37 5.44 -1.03 4.79
N VAL A 38 6.50 -1.61 5.33
CA VAL A 38 7.35 -0.96 6.33
C VAL A 38 8.44 -0.18 5.60
N ARG A 39 8.26 1.14 5.47
CA ARG A 39 9.26 2.05 4.89
C ARG A 39 9.10 3.45 5.44
N GLN A 40 10.14 4.27 5.32
CA GLN A 40 10.05 5.69 5.62
C GLN A 40 9.02 6.37 4.69
N VAL A 41 8.13 7.15 5.28
CA VAL A 41 7.17 7.95 4.53
C VAL A 41 7.93 9.10 3.88
N LEU A 42 7.95 9.11 2.55
CA LEU A 42 8.58 10.18 1.79
C LEU A 42 7.69 11.42 1.83
N THR A 43 8.30 12.59 2.03
CA THR A 43 7.63 13.87 1.76
C THR A 43 7.32 13.97 0.26
N ARG A 44 6.35 14.80 -0.10
CA ARG A 44 5.98 15.06 -1.51
C ARG A 44 7.21 15.47 -2.35
N HIS A 45 8.09 16.27 -1.77
CA HIS A 45 9.32 16.72 -2.42
C HIS A 45 10.23 15.54 -2.77
N HIS A 46 10.52 14.67 -1.81
CA HIS A 46 11.37 13.49 -2.04
C HIS A 46 10.72 12.49 -3.01
N TRP A 47 9.39 12.34 -2.97
CA TRP A 47 8.68 11.52 -3.94
C TRP A 47 8.91 12.02 -5.37
N GLN A 48 8.74 13.33 -5.58
CA GLN A 48 8.89 13.94 -6.90
C GLN A 48 10.33 13.89 -7.40
N GLN A 49 11.32 14.19 -6.55
CA GLN A 49 12.74 14.06 -6.90
C GLN A 49 13.12 12.62 -7.28
N ARG A 50 12.68 11.63 -6.50
CA ARG A 50 12.94 10.22 -6.81
C ARG A 50 12.30 9.78 -8.11
N HIS A 51 11.08 10.24 -8.37
CA HIS A 51 10.38 9.92 -9.61
C HIS A 51 11.10 10.52 -10.83
N VAL A 52 11.49 11.80 -10.76
CA VAL A 52 12.28 12.44 -11.82
C VAL A 52 13.60 11.70 -12.02
N TRP A 53 14.33 11.40 -10.94
CA TRP A 53 15.58 10.67 -11.03
C TRP A 53 15.41 9.31 -11.71
N ALA A 54 14.38 8.54 -11.33
CA ALA A 54 14.09 7.24 -11.91
C ALA A 54 13.71 7.33 -13.40
N GLN A 55 12.95 8.34 -13.80
CA GLN A 55 12.63 8.58 -15.21
C GLN A 55 13.86 8.93 -16.03
N THR A 56 14.72 9.84 -15.53
CA THR A 56 15.94 10.26 -16.20
C THR A 56 16.94 9.11 -16.35
N HIS A 57 17.01 8.21 -15.37
CA HIS A 57 18.03 7.16 -15.31
C HIS A 57 17.52 5.76 -15.66
N GLY A 58 16.21 5.56 -15.84
CA GLY A 58 15.60 4.24 -16.00
C GLY A 58 16.03 3.47 -17.25
N ARG A 59 16.59 4.16 -18.26
CA ARG A 59 17.12 3.53 -19.50
C ARG A 59 18.64 3.32 -19.49
N ARG A 60 19.33 3.67 -18.41
CA ARG A 60 20.79 3.51 -18.33
C ARG A 60 21.18 2.04 -18.39
N THR A 61 22.14 1.75 -19.24
CA THR A 61 22.77 0.44 -19.32
C THR A 61 23.74 0.24 -18.16
N ARG A 62 24.17 -1.01 -17.91
CA ARG A 62 25.21 -1.28 -16.89
C ARG A 62 26.49 -0.49 -17.13
N GLN A 63 26.84 -0.23 -18.39
CA GLN A 63 28.05 0.53 -18.74
C GLN A 63 27.91 2.02 -18.39
N ASP A 64 26.71 2.60 -18.56
CA ASP A 64 26.43 3.99 -18.16
C ASP A 64 26.55 4.17 -16.64
N TRP A 65 26.14 3.16 -15.87
CA TRP A 65 26.30 3.15 -14.42
C TRP A 65 27.77 3.02 -13.99
N GLN A 66 28.54 2.16 -14.65
CA GLN A 66 29.98 2.00 -14.38
C GLN A 66 30.76 3.31 -14.60
N LYS A 67 30.46 4.05 -15.68
CA LYS A 67 31.09 5.36 -15.93
C LYS A 67 30.72 6.40 -14.87
N SER A 68 29.51 6.33 -14.34
CA SER A 68 29.01 7.27 -13.32
C SER A 68 29.59 7.03 -11.92
N ALA A 69 30.15 5.85 -11.66
CA ALA A 69 30.72 5.47 -10.36
C ALA A 69 32.22 5.77 -10.23
N LEU A 70 32.85 6.30 -11.29
CA LEU A 70 34.30 6.56 -11.38
C LEU A 70 34.68 8.04 -11.15
N HIS A 71 33.72 8.88 -10.76
CA HIS A 71 33.90 10.27 -10.35
C HIS A 71 33.21 10.51 -9.00
#